data_AF-A0A497GUW8-F1
#
_entry.id   AF-A0A497GUW8-F1
#
_cell.length_a   1.000
_cell.length_b   1.000
_cell.length_c   1.000
_cell.angle_alpha   90.00
_cell.angle_beta   90.00
_cell.angle_gamma   90.00
#
_symmetry.space_group_name_H-M   'P 1'
#
loop_
_entity.id
_entity.type
_entity.pdbx_description
1 polymer ?
#
loop_
_entity_poly.entity_id
_entity_poly.type
_entity_poly.pdbx_seq_one_letter_code
_entity_poly.pdbx_strand_id
1 'polypeptide(L)'
;MMPQLGVLAEVENESAKKAATDVFVKDCMIRLGTSVSAVGKGKEGGKCMSVKVTMPDGHTESFDVAFGEIRKVDLPVGQVADVEVHPAGSFDVGAGKGKVLKRKLSGGVVGLVFDARGRRPFELPQDPSERIRKLGEWALAMGVYPKDPRTLAG
;
A
#
# COMPACT_ATOMS: atom_id res chain seq x y z
N MET A 1 12.07 -24.32 -7.86
CA MET A 1 11.36 -25.07 -6.80
C MET A 1 9.83 -25.11 -7.01
N MET A 2 9.25 -24.22 -7.83
CA MET A 2 7.80 -24.26 -8.12
C MET A 2 7.31 -25.50 -8.91
N PRO A 3 8.05 -26.07 -9.89
CA PRO A 3 7.54 -27.24 -10.63
C PRO A 3 7.24 -28.46 -9.75
N GLN A 4 8.04 -28.66 -8.70
CA GLN A 4 7.89 -29.79 -7.77
C GLN A 4 6.64 -29.66 -6.87
N LEU A 5 6.16 -28.44 -6.60
CA LEU A 5 4.93 -28.21 -5.82
C LEU A 5 3.67 -28.65 -6.58
N GLY A 6 3.68 -28.53 -7.91
CA GLY A 6 2.58 -29.01 -8.75
C GLY A 6 2.38 -30.52 -8.62
N VAL A 7 3.48 -31.28 -8.68
CA VAL A 7 3.47 -32.74 -8.50
C VAL A 7 2.96 -33.13 -7.10
N LEU A 8 3.36 -32.40 -6.05
CA LEU A 8 2.90 -32.66 -4.68
C LEU A 8 1.40 -32.34 -4.47
N ALA A 9 0.86 -31.37 -5.21
CA ALA A 9 -0.55 -31.00 -5.13
C ALA A 9 -1.49 -32.02 -5.81
N GLU A 10 -1.00 -32.74 -6.82
CA GLU A 10 -1.74 -33.79 -7.53
C GLU A 10 -1.81 -35.12 -6.76
N VAL A 11 -0.96 -35.31 -5.75
CA VAL A 11 -1.06 -36.47 -4.88
C VAL A 11 -2.36 -36.36 -4.07
N GLU A 12 -3.23 -37.37 -4.15
CA GLU A 12 -4.43 -37.50 -3.31
C GLU A 12 -4.08 -37.87 -1.86
N ASN A 13 -3.23 -37.03 -1.24
CA ASN A 13 -2.82 -37.12 0.14
C ASN A 13 -2.91 -35.72 0.75
N GLU A 14 -3.79 -35.57 1.75
CA GLU A 14 -4.05 -34.29 2.39
C GLU A 14 -2.80 -33.68 3.06
N SER A 15 -1.86 -34.52 3.51
CA SER A 15 -0.59 -34.04 4.07
C SER A 15 0.32 -33.47 2.97
N ALA A 16 0.33 -34.08 1.78
CA ALA A 16 1.10 -33.58 0.64
C ALA A 16 0.54 -32.24 0.12
N LYS A 17 -0.79 -32.12 0.00
CA LYS A 17 -1.47 -30.85 -0.35
C LYS A 17 -1.21 -29.74 0.66
N LYS A 18 -1.26 -30.06 1.96
CA LYS A 18 -0.93 -29.10 3.02
C LYS A 18 0.53 -28.66 2.96
N ALA A 19 1.46 -29.59 2.78
CA ALA A 19 2.88 -29.26 2.64
C ALA A 19 3.14 -28.39 1.40
N ALA A 20 2.52 -28.70 0.26
CA ALA A 20 2.63 -27.90 -0.95
C ALA A 20 2.08 -26.48 -0.75
N THR A 21 0.94 -26.35 -0.07
CA THR A 21 0.33 -25.06 0.27
C THR A 21 1.22 -24.26 1.23
N ASP A 22 1.76 -24.90 2.27
CA ASP A 22 2.62 -24.26 3.25
C ASP A 22 3.91 -23.74 2.61
N VAL A 23 4.59 -24.54 1.78
CA VAL A 23 5.78 -24.10 1.05
C VAL A 23 5.44 -22.98 0.08
N PHE A 24 4.31 -23.06 -0.61
CA PHE A 24 3.89 -21.98 -1.50
C PHE A 24 3.64 -20.67 -0.73
N VAL A 25 2.90 -20.73 0.38
CA VAL A 25 2.51 -19.56 1.15
C VAL A 25 3.69 -18.95 1.92
N LYS A 26 4.55 -19.80 2.50
CA LYS A 26 5.65 -19.36 3.37
C LYS A 26 6.92 -19.04 2.58
N ASP A 27 7.23 -19.83 1.55
CA ASP A 27 8.51 -19.75 0.87
C ASP A 27 8.41 -19.16 -0.55
N CYS A 28 7.23 -19.17 -1.17
CA CYS A 28 7.06 -18.64 -2.54
C CYS A 28 6.36 -17.26 -2.59
N MET A 29 5.51 -16.92 -1.62
CA MET A 29 4.81 -15.63 -1.62
C MET A 29 5.59 -14.54 -0.89
N ILE A 30 5.88 -13.46 -1.60
CA ILE A 30 6.46 -12.25 -1.01
C ILE A 30 5.32 -11.40 -0.43
N ARG A 31 5.28 -11.24 0.89
CA ARG A 31 4.34 -10.34 1.56
C ARG A 31 4.76 -8.90 1.30
N LEU A 32 4.06 -8.21 0.38
CA LEU A 32 4.37 -6.82 0.04
C LEU A 32 3.99 -5.86 1.17
N GLY A 33 2.79 -6.02 1.75
CA GLY A 33 2.29 -5.16 2.82
C GLY A 33 0.83 -4.79 2.61
N THR A 34 0.38 -3.69 3.21
CA THR A 34 -1.02 -3.25 3.16
C THR A 34 -1.13 -1.86 2.53
N SER A 35 -2.07 -1.69 1.59
CA SER A 35 -2.40 -0.39 1.01
C SER A 35 -3.79 0.07 1.46
N VAL A 36 -3.88 1.28 2.00
CA VAL A 36 -5.14 2.01 2.25
C VAL A 36 -5.29 3.05 1.15
N SER A 37 -6.23 2.81 0.22
CA SER A 37 -6.45 3.67 -0.93
C SER A 37 -7.76 4.43 -0.81
N ALA A 38 -7.72 5.76 -0.97
CA ALA A 38 -8.92 6.60 -0.94
C ALA A 38 -9.72 6.48 -2.24
N VAL A 39 -11.01 6.16 -2.12
CA VAL A 39 -12.01 6.24 -3.17
C VAL A 39 -12.70 7.60 -3.09
N GLY A 40 -12.83 8.29 -4.22
CA GLY A 40 -13.39 9.65 -4.30
C GLY A 40 -12.48 10.62 -5.03
N LYS A 41 -12.99 11.83 -5.24
CA LYS A 41 -12.28 12.95 -5.90
C LYS A 41 -12.04 14.07 -4.91
N GLY A 42 -10.91 14.77 -5.09
CA GLY A 42 -10.56 15.98 -4.36
C GLY A 42 -9.91 17.01 -5.27
N LYS A 43 -9.56 18.14 -4.68
CA LYS A 43 -8.68 19.12 -5.32
C LYS A 43 -7.23 18.68 -5.05
N GLU A 44 -6.39 18.74 -6.07
CA GLU A 44 -4.95 18.48 -5.93
C GLU A 44 -4.35 19.27 -4.76
N GLY A 45 -3.58 18.61 -3.89
CA GLY A 45 -3.00 19.21 -2.69
C GLY A 45 -4.00 19.47 -1.54
N GLY A 46 -5.31 19.27 -1.75
CA GLY A 46 -6.31 19.35 -0.69
C GLY A 46 -6.23 18.16 0.27
N LYS A 47 -6.64 18.32 1.52
CA LYS A 47 -6.60 17.23 2.52
C LYS A 47 -7.43 16.02 2.08
N CYS A 48 -6.81 14.85 1.99
CA CYS A 48 -7.49 13.59 1.68
C CYS A 48 -7.78 12.76 2.93
N MET A 49 -6.78 12.58 3.80
CA MET A 49 -6.92 11.86 5.06
C MET A 49 -5.90 12.32 6.11
N SER A 50 -6.23 12.11 7.38
CA SER A 50 -5.27 12.11 8.50
C SER A 50 -5.05 10.67 8.96
N VAL A 51 -3.81 10.30 9.24
CA VAL A 51 -3.42 8.94 9.61
C VAL A 51 -2.68 8.97 10.93
N LYS A 52 -3.01 8.02 11.81
CA LYS A 52 -2.24 7.68 13.00
C LYS A 52 -1.82 6.22 12.92
N VAL A 53 -0.53 5.95 13.02
CA VAL A 53 0.04 4.60 13.01
C VAL A 53 0.72 4.35 14.36
N THR A 54 0.27 3.32 15.08
CA THR A 54 0.92 2.85 16.30
C THR A 54 1.70 1.58 15.99
N MET A 55 3.02 1.68 16.08
CA MET A 55 3.97 0.62 15.76
C MET A 55 4.01 -0.47 16.84
N PRO A 56 4.56 -1.66 16.55
CA PRO A 56 4.66 -2.75 17.52
C PRO A 56 5.47 -2.41 18.78
N ASP A 57 6.42 -1.48 18.69
CA ASP A 57 7.23 -0.99 19.81
C ASP A 57 6.52 0.08 20.66
N GLY A 58 5.28 0.44 20.30
CA GLY A 58 4.47 1.46 20.95
C GLY A 58 4.70 2.88 20.44
N HIS A 59 5.70 3.12 19.56
CA HIS A 59 5.87 4.42 18.93
C HIS A 59 4.67 4.76 18.05
N THR A 60 4.29 6.04 18.03
CA THR A 60 3.16 6.52 17.23
C THR A 60 3.62 7.62 16.29
N GLU A 61 3.34 7.45 15.00
CA GLU A 61 3.48 8.49 13.98
C GLU A 61 2.08 9.03 13.60
N SER A 62 1.97 10.33 13.35
CA SER A 62 0.75 10.95 12.85
C SER A 62 1.06 11.94 11.74
N PHE A 63 0.34 11.84 10.64
CA PHE A 63 0.57 12.67 9.44
C PHE A 63 -0.72 12.85 8.64
N ASP A 64 -0.76 13.93 7.87
CA ASP A 64 -1.78 14.17 6.85
C ASP A 64 -1.27 13.71 5.48
N VAL A 65 -2.19 13.24 4.64
CA VAL A 65 -1.92 12.90 3.24
C VAL A 65 -2.85 13.73 2.35
N ALA A 66 -2.26 14.50 1.44
CA ALA A 66 -3.01 15.33 0.51
C ALA A 66 -3.49 14.51 -0.70
N PHE A 67 -4.58 14.95 -1.31
CA PHE A 67 -5.12 14.35 -2.53
C PHE A 67 -4.09 14.51 -3.66
N GLY A 68 -3.80 13.40 -4.34
CA GLY A 68 -2.73 13.30 -5.33
C GLY A 68 -1.42 12.74 -4.78
N GLU A 69 -1.30 12.48 -3.48
CA GLU A 69 -0.08 11.96 -2.86
C GLU A 69 -0.11 10.44 -2.62
N ILE A 70 1.08 9.88 -2.43
CA ILE A 70 1.28 8.56 -1.84
C ILE A 70 2.20 8.76 -0.63
N ARG A 71 1.85 8.18 0.51
CA ARG A 71 2.71 8.11 1.68
C ARG A 71 3.02 6.66 2.01
N LYS A 72 4.30 6.31 2.09
CA LYS A 72 4.78 5.00 2.54
C LYS A 72 5.24 5.09 3.98
N VAL A 73 4.92 4.08 4.78
CA VAL A 73 5.42 3.88 6.14
C VAL A 73 6.03 2.49 6.20
N ASP A 74 7.30 2.41 6.57
CA ASP A 74 7.99 1.12 6.64
C ASP A 74 7.43 0.30 7.81
N LEU A 75 7.01 -0.93 7.50
CA LEU A 75 6.55 -1.91 8.48
C LEU A 75 6.98 -3.29 7.97
N PRO A 76 8.03 -3.89 8.54
CA PRO A 76 8.60 -5.14 8.04
C PRO A 76 7.63 -6.33 8.00
N VAL A 77 8.01 -7.35 7.22
CA VAL A 77 7.30 -8.64 7.16
C VAL A 77 7.13 -9.21 8.58
N GLY A 78 5.92 -9.68 8.90
CA GLY A 78 5.58 -10.25 10.20
C GLY A 78 5.17 -9.23 11.27
N GLN A 79 5.38 -7.94 11.03
CA GLN A 79 4.92 -6.89 11.95
C GLN A 79 3.48 -6.43 11.64
N VAL A 80 2.79 -5.96 12.68
CA VAL A 80 1.41 -5.49 12.62
C VAL A 80 1.30 -4.18 13.39
N ALA A 81 0.73 -3.15 12.77
CA ALA A 81 0.51 -1.84 13.39
C ALA A 81 -0.99 -1.58 13.60
N ASP A 82 -1.34 -0.86 14.66
CA ASP A 82 -2.69 -0.34 14.87
C ASP A 82 -2.83 1.00 14.13
N VAL A 83 -3.73 1.04 13.15
CA VAL A 83 -3.89 2.19 12.25
C VAL A 83 -5.29 2.79 12.38
N GLU A 84 -5.32 4.11 12.53
CA GLU A 84 -6.52 4.92 12.47
C GLU A 84 -6.43 5.92 11.31
N VAL A 85 -7.42 5.91 10.42
CA VAL A 85 -7.48 6.78 9.23
C VAL A 85 -8.77 7.59 9.26
N HIS A 86 -8.64 8.91 9.26
CA HIS A 86 -9.73 9.87 9.18
C HIS A 86 -9.79 10.46 7.77
N PRO A 87 -10.68 9.97 6.89
CA PRO A 87 -10.84 10.58 5.57
C PRO A 87 -11.49 11.96 5.68
N ALA A 88 -11.13 12.88 4.78
CA ALA A 88 -11.98 14.03 4.52
C ALA A 88 -13.33 13.55 3.97
N GLY A 89 -14.43 14.26 4.28
CA GLY A 89 -15.80 13.73 4.13
C GLY A 89 -16.22 13.27 2.72
N SER A 90 -15.49 13.66 1.67
CA SER A 90 -15.72 13.20 0.29
C SER A 90 -15.13 11.80 -0.01
N PHE A 91 -14.25 11.27 0.83
CA PHE A 91 -13.50 10.04 0.56
C PHE A 91 -13.98 8.83 1.36
N ASP A 92 -13.80 7.65 0.79
CA ASP A 92 -13.95 6.36 1.45
C ASP A 92 -12.59 5.63 1.45
N VAL A 93 -12.14 5.19 2.62
CA VAL A 93 -10.87 4.47 2.81
C VAL A 93 -11.08 2.98 3.11
N GLY A 94 -12.28 2.46 2.85
CA GLY A 94 -12.68 1.06 3.05
C GLY A 94 -13.67 0.83 4.19
N ALA A 95 -14.12 1.89 4.88
CA ALA A 95 -15.12 1.83 5.95
C ALA A 95 -16.45 2.49 5.57
N GLY A 96 -16.58 3.00 4.35
CA GLY A 96 -17.66 3.87 3.91
C GLY A 96 -17.24 5.35 3.89
N LYS A 97 -17.91 6.13 3.06
CA LYS A 97 -17.62 7.55 2.83
C LYS A 97 -17.62 8.35 4.15
N GLY A 98 -16.53 9.08 4.40
CA GLY A 98 -16.33 9.93 5.58
C GLY A 98 -16.16 9.17 6.90
N LYS A 99 -16.18 7.84 6.90
CA LYS A 99 -16.09 7.04 8.12
C LYS A 99 -14.64 6.75 8.47
N VAL A 100 -14.33 6.87 9.76
CA VAL A 100 -13.01 6.55 10.31
C VAL A 100 -12.76 5.05 10.18
N LEU A 101 -11.60 4.68 9.64
CA LEU A 101 -11.13 3.30 9.60
C LEU A 101 -10.19 3.06 10.78
N LYS A 102 -10.50 2.06 11.63
CA LYS A 102 -9.59 1.56 12.68
C LYS A 102 -9.33 0.08 12.42
N ARG A 103 -8.08 -0.29 12.11
CA ARG A 103 -7.70 -1.67 11.77
C ARG A 103 -6.26 -1.95 12.18
N LYS A 104 -5.98 -3.20 12.54
CA LYS A 104 -4.63 -3.76 12.55
C LYS A 104 -4.20 -4.08 11.12
N LEU A 105 -3.11 -3.47 10.65
CA LEU A 105 -2.60 -3.65 9.29
C LEU A 105 -1.25 -4.38 9.34
N SER A 106 -1.09 -5.38 8.47
CA SER A 106 0.15 -6.16 8.37
C SER A 106 1.16 -5.47 7.46
N GLY A 107 2.41 -5.49 7.89
CA GLY A 107 3.56 -5.06 7.11
C GLY A 107 3.97 -6.04 6.02
N GLY A 108 5.09 -5.72 5.38
CA GLY A 108 5.69 -6.51 4.32
C GLY A 108 6.98 -5.87 3.81
N VAL A 109 7.49 -6.37 2.68
CA VAL A 109 8.71 -5.85 2.05
C VAL A 109 8.58 -4.37 1.64
N VAL A 110 7.35 -3.90 1.37
CA VAL A 110 7.03 -2.50 1.07
C VAL A 110 6.50 -1.75 2.30
N GLY A 111 5.85 -2.44 3.24
CA GLY A 111 5.26 -1.83 4.43
C GLY A 111 3.80 -1.39 4.24
N LEU A 112 3.44 -0.25 4.82
CA LEU A 112 2.12 0.35 4.69
C LEU A 112 2.13 1.48 3.66
N VAL A 113 1.09 1.52 2.81
CA VAL A 113 0.94 2.56 1.78
C VAL A 113 -0.40 3.26 1.94
N PHE A 114 -0.38 4.57 2.09
CA PHE A 114 -1.56 5.42 2.08
C PHE A 114 -1.63 6.12 0.72
N ASP A 115 -2.56 5.68 -0.12
CA ASP A 115 -2.70 6.11 -1.51
C ASP A 115 -3.88 7.09 -1.63
N ALA A 116 -3.57 8.37 -1.77
CA ALA A 116 -4.53 9.46 -1.84
C ALA A 116 -4.73 9.98 -3.27
N ARG A 117 -4.32 9.22 -4.29
CA ARG A 117 -4.43 9.63 -5.71
C ARG A 117 -5.86 9.64 -6.26
N GLY A 118 -6.83 9.21 -5.46
CA GLY A 118 -8.20 9.02 -5.90
C GLY A 118 -8.40 7.72 -6.67
N ARG A 119 -9.50 7.03 -6.34
CA ARG A 119 -9.95 5.81 -7.01
C ARG A 119 -11.39 5.96 -7.43
N ARG A 120 -11.71 5.32 -8.55
CA ARG A 120 -13.06 5.21 -9.14
C ARG A 120 -13.70 6.60 -9.40
N PRO A 121 -13.11 7.42 -10.31
CA PRO A 121 -11.98 7.10 -11.20
C PRO A 121 -10.61 7.52 -10.63
N PHE A 122 -9.55 6.89 -11.12
CA PHE A 122 -8.18 7.37 -11.00
C PHE A 122 -7.85 8.16 -12.28
N GLU A 123 -7.42 9.41 -12.13
CA GLU A 123 -7.19 10.33 -13.25
C GLU A 123 -5.74 10.81 -13.23
N LEU A 124 -5.05 10.65 -14.36
CA LEU A 124 -3.72 11.23 -14.56
C LEU A 124 -3.86 12.66 -15.10
N PRO A 125 -2.93 13.57 -14.75
CA PRO A 125 -2.85 14.85 -15.42
C PRO A 125 -2.75 14.69 -16.94
N GLN A 126 -3.56 15.46 -17.67
CA GLN A 126 -3.56 15.45 -19.13
C GLN A 126 -2.32 16.16 -19.69
N ASP A 127 -1.91 17.23 -19.04
CA ASP A 127 -0.66 17.91 -19.35
C ASP A 127 0.54 16.95 -19.15
N PRO A 128 1.38 16.76 -20.18
CA PRO A 128 2.52 15.84 -20.11
C PRO A 128 3.53 16.18 -19.01
N SER A 129 3.81 17.47 -18.78
CA SER A 129 4.80 17.90 -17.79
C SER A 129 4.32 17.61 -16.36
N GLU A 130 3.05 17.90 -16.08
CA GLU A 130 2.42 17.60 -14.80
C GLU A 130 2.32 16.09 -14.56
N ARG A 131 2.04 15.32 -15.60
CA ARG A 131 2.00 13.85 -15.51
C ARG A 131 3.37 13.27 -15.17
N ILE A 132 4.43 13.73 -15.82
CA ILE A 132 5.82 13.29 -15.54
C ILE A 132 6.18 13.66 -14.09
N ARG A 133 5.88 14.90 -13.68
CA ARG A 133 6.12 15.36 -12.31
C ARG A 133 5.44 14.45 -11.27
N LYS A 134 4.15 14.14 -11.47
CA LYS A 134 3.39 13.26 -10.57
C LYS A 134 3.89 11.83 -10.53
N LEU A 135 4.21 11.24 -11.68
CA LEU A 135 4.80 9.91 -11.73
C LEU A 135 6.14 9.86 -10.97
N GLY A 136 6.96 10.90 -11.09
CA GLY A 136 8.21 11.04 -10.34
C GLY A 136 8.00 11.16 -8.83
N GLU A 137 7.05 11.99 -8.39
CA GLU A 137 6.68 12.11 -6.97
C GLU A 137 6.23 10.78 -6.37
N TRP A 138 5.40 10.02 -7.09
CA TRP A 138 4.91 8.72 -6.61
C TRP A 138 6.02 7.67 -6.59
N ALA A 139 6.89 7.66 -7.60
CA ALA A 139 8.03 6.75 -7.64
C ALA A 139 9.01 7.01 -6.49
N LEU A 140 9.25 8.28 -6.17
CA LEU A 140 10.09 8.68 -5.04
C LEU A 140 9.45 8.30 -3.70
N ALA A 141 8.17 8.60 -3.51
CA ALA A 141 7.43 8.24 -2.29
C ALA A 141 7.43 6.73 -2.02
N MET A 142 7.41 5.93 -3.08
CA MET A 142 7.46 4.47 -3.01
C MET A 142 8.89 3.90 -2.95
N GLY A 143 9.92 4.72 -3.15
CA GLY A 143 11.33 4.27 -3.17
C GLY A 143 11.64 3.30 -4.32
N VAL A 144 10.98 3.44 -5.47
CA VAL A 144 11.09 2.51 -6.61
C VAL A 144 12.47 2.59 -7.27
N TYR A 145 13.11 3.76 -7.25
CA TYR A 145 14.40 4.01 -7.89
C TYR A 145 15.44 4.44 -6.86
N PRO A 146 16.73 4.06 -7.04
CA PRO A 146 17.82 4.49 -6.15
C PRO A 146 18.11 5.99 -6.19
N LYS A 147 17.72 6.65 -7.29
CA LYS A 147 17.89 8.09 -7.54
C LYS A 147 16.55 8.67 -7.99
N ASP A 148 16.34 9.95 -7.75
CA ASP A 148 15.13 10.65 -8.18
C ASP A 148 14.97 10.56 -9.71
N PRO A 149 13.94 9.89 -10.24
CA PRO A 149 13.78 9.70 -11.68
C PRO A 149 13.57 11.03 -12.43
N ARG A 150 13.16 12.09 -11.73
CA ARG A 150 13.02 13.44 -12.32
C ARG A 150 14.37 14.08 -12.66
N THR A 151 15.46 13.57 -12.06
CA THR A 151 16.82 14.10 -12.25
C THR A 151 17.64 13.33 -13.29
N LEU A 152 17.09 12.24 -13.85
CA LEU A 152 17.79 11.37 -14.81
C LEU A 152 17.68 11.84 -16.27
N ALA A 153 16.86 12.85 -16.55
CA ALA A 153 16.59 13.36 -17.90
C ALA A 153 17.37 14.65 -18.24
N GLY A 154 18.46 14.92 -17.53
CA GLY A 154 19.36 16.07 -17.77
C GLY A 154 20.47 15.75 -18.74
#